data_AF-A0A6I4VAP8-F1
#
_entry.id   AF-A0A6I4VAP8-F1
#
_cell.length_a   1.000
_cell.length_b   1.000
_cell.length_c   1.000
_cell.angle_alpha   90.00
_cell.angle_beta   90.00
_cell.angle_gamma   90.00
#
_symmetry.space_group_name_H-M   'P 1'
#
loop_
_entity.id
_entity.type
_entity.pdbx_description
1 polymer ?
#
loop_
_entity_poly.entity_id
_entity_poly.type
_entity_poly.pdbx_seq_one_letter_code
_entity_poly.pdbx_strand_id
1 'polypeptide(L)'
;MKKIILCAGLASIFLLVGCEETKSVEWWTEHHEEALKKEAECKKTGSDSQNCHNVKQANFEYQQLHAKPTDYSKGWDDFYKKNKN
;
A
#
# COMPACT_ATOMS: atom_id res chain seq x y z
N MET A 1 -43.00 4.77 20.16
CA MET A 1 -41.84 4.10 20.82
C MET A 1 -41.34 2.86 20.07
N LYS A 2 -42.19 1.89 19.69
CA LYS A 2 -41.79 0.69 18.91
C LYS A 2 -41.01 0.99 17.60
N LYS A 3 -41.37 2.05 16.87
CA LYS A 3 -40.71 2.45 15.62
C LYS A 3 -39.29 3.01 15.80
N ILE A 4 -39.00 3.63 16.95
CA ILE A 4 -37.67 4.20 17.26
C ILE A 4 -36.68 3.08 17.65
N ILE A 5 -37.16 2.07 18.38
CA ILE A 5 -36.37 0.89 18.74
C ILE A 5 -35.97 0.09 17.48
N LEU A 6 -36.84 0.02 16.48
CA LEU A 6 -36.54 -0.65 15.20
C LEU A 6 -35.45 0.08 14.39
N CYS A 7 -35.45 1.41 14.38
CA CYS A 7 -34.44 2.20 13.67
C CYS A 7 -33.06 2.14 14.37
N ALA A 8 -33.04 2.11 15.71
CA ALA A 8 -31.79 2.00 16.47
C ALA A 8 -31.09 0.63 16.27
N GLY A 9 -31.85 -0.45 16.12
CA GLY A 9 -31.29 -1.79 15.88
C GLY A 9 -30.71 -1.99 14.48
N LEU A 10 -31.15 -1.23 13.48
CA LEU A 10 -30.60 -1.29 12.11
C LEU A 10 -29.30 -0.47 11.96
N ALA A 11 -29.14 0.60 12.74
CA ALA A 11 -27.95 1.45 12.70
C ALA A 11 -26.68 0.75 13.22
N SER A 12 -26.81 -0.21 14.14
CA SER A 12 -25.66 -0.92 14.73
C SER A 12 -24.97 -1.89 13.76
N ILE A 13 -25.68 -2.41 12.76
CA ILE A 13 -25.10 -3.33 11.76
C ILE A 13 -24.16 -2.57 10.80
N PHE A 14 -24.43 -1.30 10.54
CA PHE A 14 -23.58 -0.45 9.70
C PHE A 14 -22.24 -0.07 10.36
N LEU A 15 -22.09 -0.25 11.68
CA LEU A 15 -20.81 -0.02 12.36
C LEU A 15 -19.82 -1.17 12.14
N LEU A 16 -20.29 -2.35 11.73
CA LEU A 16 -19.44 -3.54 11.52
C LEU A 16 -18.87 -3.63 10.10
N VAL A 17 -19.50 -2.98 9.11
CA VAL A 17 -18.98 -2.95 7.72
C VAL A 17 -17.74 -2.06 7.54
N GLY A 18 -17.29 -1.36 8.58
CA GLY A 18 -16.08 -0.55 8.57
C GLY A 18 -14.80 -1.28 9.00
N CYS A 19 -14.89 -2.51 9.50
CA CYS A 19 -13.72 -3.26 9.96
C CYS A 19 -13.22 -4.19 8.84
N GLU A 20 -12.58 -3.62 7.82
CA GLU A 20 -11.81 -4.43 6.87
C GLU A 20 -10.73 -5.19 7.64
N GLU A 21 -10.60 -6.49 7.38
CA GLU A 21 -9.53 -7.30 7.97
C GLU A 21 -8.17 -6.66 7.63
N THR A 22 -7.35 -6.46 8.66
CA THR A 22 -6.01 -5.90 8.49
C THR A 22 -5.07 -6.99 8.02
N LYS A 23 -4.60 -6.87 6.79
CA LYS A 23 -3.64 -7.80 6.20
C LYS A 23 -2.22 -7.32 6.47
N SER A 24 -1.29 -8.26 6.66
CA SER A 24 0.13 -7.95 6.91
C SER A 24 0.82 -7.37 5.69
N VAL A 25 1.96 -6.71 5.89
CA VAL A 25 2.83 -6.22 4.80
C VAL A 25 3.25 -7.37 3.89
N GLU A 26 3.68 -8.50 4.46
CA GLU A 26 4.10 -9.70 3.73
C GLU A 26 3.01 -10.20 2.78
N TRP A 27 1.76 -10.28 3.26
CA TRP A 27 0.64 -10.69 2.41
C TRP A 27 0.47 -9.75 1.22
N TRP A 28 0.54 -8.44 1.43
CA TRP A 28 0.44 -7.45 0.35
C TRP A 28 1.63 -7.51 -0.62
N THR A 29 2.83 -7.83 -0.14
CA THR A 29 4.03 -7.99 -0.98
C THR A 29 3.89 -9.20 -1.91
N GLU A 30 3.36 -10.32 -1.39
CA GLU A 30 3.05 -11.53 -2.18
C GLU A 30 1.88 -11.31 -3.15
N HIS A 31 0.94 -10.44 -2.80
CA HIS A 31 -0.28 -10.12 -3.56
C HIS A 31 -0.19 -8.70 -4.14
N HIS A 32 0.86 -8.45 -4.92
CA HIS A 32 1.19 -7.09 -5.37
C HIS A 32 0.11 -6.45 -6.25
N GLU A 33 -0.62 -7.22 -7.07
CA GLU A 33 -1.73 -6.68 -7.87
C GLU A 33 -2.87 -6.15 -6.99
N GLU A 34 -3.21 -6.86 -5.91
CA GLU A 34 -4.16 -6.43 -4.90
C GLU A 34 -3.65 -5.21 -4.14
N ALA A 35 -2.36 -5.17 -3.82
CA ALA A 35 -1.72 -4.02 -3.17
C ALA A 35 -1.82 -2.76 -4.04
N LEU A 36 -1.59 -2.87 -5.36
CA LEU A 36 -1.73 -1.73 -6.30
C LEU A 36 -3.18 -1.22 -6.37
N LYS A 37 -4.17 -2.12 -6.41
CA LYS A 37 -5.59 -1.73 -6.38
C LYS A 37 -5.95 -1.02 -5.08
N LYS A 38 -5.49 -1.54 -3.95
CA LYS A 38 -5.74 -0.95 -2.64
C LYS A 38 -5.04 0.40 -2.48
N GLU A 39 -3.82 0.56 -3.01
CA GLU A 39 -3.11 1.85 -3.01
C GLU A 39 -3.90 2.92 -3.77
N ALA A 40 -4.49 2.58 -4.92
CA ALA A 40 -5.34 3.49 -5.67
C ALA A 40 -6.60 3.90 -4.88
N GLU A 41 -7.22 2.96 -4.17
CA GLU A 41 -8.33 3.25 -3.25
C GLU A 41 -7.91 4.18 -2.10
N CYS A 42 -6.77 3.91 -1.45
CA CYS A 42 -6.22 4.74 -0.38
C CYS A 42 -5.96 6.18 -0.85
N LYS A 43 -5.38 6.36 -2.05
CA LYS A 43 -5.16 7.69 -2.65
C LYS A 43 -6.47 8.42 -2.98
N LYS A 44 -7.47 7.69 -3.48
CA LYS A 44 -8.77 8.27 -3.83
C LYS A 44 -9.55 8.74 -2.60
N THR A 45 -9.50 7.95 -1.52
CA THR A 45 -10.26 8.20 -0.29
C THR A 45 -9.54 9.09 0.71
N GLY A 46 -8.20 9.18 0.62
CA GLY A 46 -7.39 9.78 1.66
C GLY A 46 -7.37 8.96 2.95
N SER A 47 -7.67 7.65 2.87
CA SER A 47 -7.71 6.76 4.02
C SER A 47 -6.32 6.55 4.63
N ASP A 48 -6.24 6.66 5.95
CA ASP A 48 -5.04 6.38 6.76
C ASP A 48 -5.21 5.07 7.55
N SER A 49 -5.91 4.09 6.97
CA SER A 49 -6.11 2.79 7.61
C SER A 49 -4.80 2.00 7.70
N GLN A 50 -4.74 1.01 8.61
CA GLN A 50 -3.58 0.13 8.73
C GLN A 50 -3.26 -0.60 7.41
N ASN A 51 -4.29 -0.97 6.63
CA ASN A 51 -4.09 -1.52 5.29
C ASN A 51 -3.42 -0.52 4.35
N CYS A 52 -3.77 0.77 4.38
CA CYS A 52 -3.11 1.78 3.56
C CYS A 52 -1.64 1.99 3.94
N HIS A 53 -1.31 1.94 5.24
CA HIS A 53 0.09 1.93 5.68
C HIS A 53 0.84 0.69 5.19
N ASN A 54 0.24 -0.49 5.36
CA ASN A 54 0.87 -1.76 5.01
C ASN A 54 1.10 -1.88 3.49
N VAL A 55 0.14 -1.45 2.68
CA VAL A 55 0.25 -1.42 1.21
C VAL A 55 1.38 -0.50 0.75
N LYS A 56 1.55 0.66 1.38
CA LYS A 56 2.65 1.58 1.05
C LYS A 56 4.01 0.92 1.30
N GLN A 57 4.16 0.25 2.43
CA GLN A 57 5.37 -0.49 2.77
C GLN A 57 5.59 -1.67 1.80
N ALA A 58 4.56 -2.47 1.53
CA ALA A 58 4.63 -3.62 0.64
C ALA A 58 5.02 -3.23 -0.79
N ASN A 59 4.47 -2.13 -1.32
CA ASN A 59 4.84 -1.64 -2.65
C ASN A 59 6.29 -1.16 -2.70
N PHE A 60 6.81 -0.56 -1.63
CA PHE A 60 8.22 -0.22 -1.53
C PHE A 60 9.11 -1.48 -1.48
N GLU A 61 8.77 -2.47 -0.65
CA GLU A 61 9.51 -3.74 -0.56
C GLU A 61 9.52 -4.50 -1.88
N TYR A 62 8.37 -4.57 -2.56
CA TYR A 62 8.27 -5.18 -3.88
C TYR A 62 9.22 -4.51 -4.88
N GLN A 63 9.30 -3.18 -4.89
CA GLN A 63 10.24 -2.46 -5.75
C GLN A 63 11.70 -2.77 -5.42
N GLN A 64 12.06 -2.90 -4.15
CA GLN A 64 13.43 -3.26 -3.76
C GLN A 64 13.79 -4.69 -4.17
N LEU A 65 12.88 -5.65 -3.97
CA LEU A 65 13.09 -7.05 -4.35
C LEU A 65 13.27 -7.24 -5.86
N HIS A 66 12.62 -6.40 -6.66
CA HIS A 66 12.65 -6.48 -8.12
C HIS A 66 13.55 -5.41 -8.77
N ALA A 67 14.31 -4.66 -7.96
CA ALA A 67 15.24 -3.67 -8.45
C ALA A 67 16.36 -4.35 -9.24
N LYS A 68 16.65 -3.83 -10.44
CA LYS A 68 17.84 -4.27 -11.18
C LYS A 68 19.08 -3.77 -10.45
N PRO A 69 20.07 -4.63 -10.17
CA PRO A 69 21.32 -4.17 -9.56
C PRO A 69 21.96 -3.13 -10.48
N THR A 70 22.35 -2.00 -9.89
CA THR A 70 23.07 -0.96 -10.61
C THR A 70 24.49 -1.44 -10.91
N ASP A 71 24.87 -1.45 -12.18
CA ASP A 71 26.25 -1.69 -12.59
C ASP A 71 27.09 -0.43 -12.33
N TYR A 72 27.71 -0.39 -11.15
CA TYR A 72 28.53 0.74 -10.72
C TYR A 72 29.79 0.93 -11.58
N SER A 73 30.26 -0.10 -12.30
CA SER A 73 31.47 0.00 -13.12
C SER A 73 31.31 1.03 -14.24
N LYS A 74 30.14 1.05 -14.90
CA LYS A 74 29.82 2.03 -15.95
C LYS A 74 29.79 3.47 -15.44
N GLY A 75 29.25 3.67 -14.23
CA GLY A 75 29.21 4.99 -13.61
C GLY A 75 30.60 5.55 -13.31
N TRP A 76 31.51 4.69 -12.84
CA TRP A 76 32.91 5.05 -12.63
C TRP A 76 33.63 5.33 -13.94
N ASP A 77 33.43 4.50 -14.97
CA ASP A 77 34.03 4.70 -16.30
C ASP A 77 33.61 6.05 -16.91
N ASP A 78 32.33 6.42 -16.81
CA ASP A 78 31.82 7.70 -17.31
C ASP A 78 32.39 8.89 -16.51
N PHE A 79 32.48 8.77 -15.18
CA PHE A 79 33.08 9.79 -14.33
C PHE A 79 34.57 10.02 -14.68
N TYR A 80 35.35 8.95 -14.82
CA TYR A 80 36.77 9.06 -15.16
C TYR A 80 36.97 9.64 -16.56
N LYS A 81 36.19 9.22 -17.56
CA LYS A 81 36.25 9.79 -18.92
C LYS A 81 35.94 11.28 -18.95
N LYS A 82 34.96 11.73 -18.16
CA LYS A 82 34.54 13.14 -18.12
C LYS A 82 35.58 14.08 -17.52
N ASN A 83 36.36 13.62 -16.53
CA ASN A 83 37.32 14.44 -15.79
C ASN A 83 38.77 14.32 -16.28
N LYS A 84 39.00 13.60 -17.40
CA LYS A 84 40.34 13.40 -17.97
C LYS A 84 40.74 14.45 -19.02
N ASN A 85 39.92 15.49 -19.23
CA ASN A 85 40.22 16.64 -20.09
C ASN A 85 40.33 17.92 -19.27
#